data_AF-A0A3D2F701-F1
#
_entry.id   AF-A0A3D2F701-F1
#
_cell.length_a   1.000
_cell.length_b   1.000
_cell.length_c   1.000
_cell.angle_alpha   90.00
_cell.angle_beta   90.00
_cell.angle_gamma   90.00
#
_symmetry.space_group_name_H-M   'P 1'
#
loop_
_entity.id
_entity.type
_entity.pdbx_description
1 polymer ?
#
loop_
_entity_poly.entity_id
_entity_poly.type
_entity_poly.pdbx_seq_one_letter_code
_entity_poly.pdbx_strand_id
1 'polypeptide(L)' 'MAKLGKRTTAARAAFAGKANLTVEDAVALVKSNAVAKFDETIEIAMNLGVDPRHA' A
#
# COMPACT_ATOMS: atom_id res chain seq x y z
N MET A 1 -5.97 10.24 -16.14
CA MET A 1 -6.15 9.27 -15.03
C MET A 1 -6.36 7.89 -15.64
N ALA A 2 -5.50 6.92 -15.33
CA ALA A 2 -5.69 5.55 -15.83
C ALA A 2 -6.96 4.93 -15.22
N LYS A 3 -7.70 4.14 -16.01
CA LYS A 3 -8.88 3.41 -15.53
C LYS A 3 -8.42 2.29 -14.59
N LEU A 4 -8.77 2.39 -13.31
CA LEU A 4 -8.44 1.38 -12.32
C LEU A 4 -9.39 0.17 -12.43
N GLY A 5 -8.84 -1.03 -12.28
CA GLY A 5 -9.62 -2.26 -12.21
C GLY A 5 -10.38 -2.37 -10.88
N LYS A 6 -11.43 -3.21 -10.86
CA LYS A 6 -12.31 -3.40 -9.69
C LYS A 6 -11.55 -3.74 -8.40
N ARG A 7 -10.52 -4.59 -8.48
CA ARG A 7 -9.70 -5.00 -7.32
C ARG A 7 -8.93 -3.82 -6.72
N THR A 8 -8.29 -3.01 -7.55
CA THR A 8 -7.52 -1.84 -7.10
C THR A 8 -8.44 -0.78 -6.48
N THR A 9 -9.63 -0.57 -7.04
CA THR A 9 -10.62 0.34 -6.47
C THR A 9 -11.12 -0.13 -5.11
N ALA A 10 -11.41 -1.43 -4.96
CA ALA A 10 -11.85 -2.02 -3.69
C ALA A 10 -10.76 -1.91 -2.61
N ALA A 11 -9.50 -2.21 -2.95
CA ALA A 11 -8.38 -2.03 -2.05
C ALA A 11 -8.30 -0.56 -1.58
N ARG A 12 -8.26 0.42 -2.49
CA ARG A 12 -8.19 1.85 -2.12
C ARG A 12 -9.32 2.29 -1.18
N ALA A 13 -10.54 1.76 -1.35
CA ALA A 13 -11.63 2.04 -0.43
C ALA A 13 -11.38 1.47 0.98
N ALA A 14 -10.78 0.27 1.09
CA ALA A 14 -10.44 -0.35 2.37
C ALA A 14 -9.35 0.41 3.15
N PHE A 15 -8.48 1.15 2.46
CA PHE A 15 -7.43 2.00 3.07
C PHE A 15 -7.88 3.45 3.32
N ALA A 16 -9.04 3.87 2.83
CA ALA A 16 -9.51 5.25 2.98
C ALA A 16 -9.71 5.63 4.45
N GLY A 17 -9.14 6.77 4.86
CA GLY A 17 -9.22 7.28 6.24
C GLY A 17 -8.33 6.55 7.26
N LYS A 18 -7.56 5.54 6.84
CA LYS A 18 -6.62 4.81 7.69
C LYS A 18 -5.21 5.34 7.45
N ALA A 19 -4.78 6.28 8.29
CA ALA A 19 -3.43 6.85 8.27
C ALA A 19 -2.76 6.64 9.63
N ASN A 20 -1.43 6.57 9.65
CA ASN A 20 -0.61 6.44 10.87
C ASN A 20 -1.01 5.25 11.76
N LEU A 21 -1.27 4.09 11.14
CA LEU A 21 -1.53 2.85 11.85
C LEU A 21 -0.25 2.35 12.55
N THR A 22 -0.44 1.51 13.58
CA THR A 22 0.65 0.68 14.09
C THR A 22 1.15 -0.26 12.99
N VAL A 23 2.38 -0.76 13.13
CA VAL A 23 2.96 -1.69 12.14
C VAL A 23 2.12 -2.97 12.07
N GLU A 24 1.67 -3.47 13.22
CA GLU A 24 0.84 -4.65 13.36
C GLU A 24 -0.49 -4.50 12.60
N ASP A 25 -1.19 -3.38 12.82
CA ASP A 25 -2.46 -3.09 12.15
C ASP A 25 -2.28 -2.89 10.64
N ALA A 26 -1.18 -2.24 10.25
CA ALA A 26 -0.84 -2.05 8.84
C ALA A 26 -0.59 -3.40 8.14
N VAL A 27 0.17 -4.31 8.75
CA VAL A 27 0.45 -5.64 8.19
C VAL A 27 -0.83 -6.47 8.08
N ALA A 28 -1.70 -6.44 9.09
CA ALA A 28 -2.99 -7.13 9.05
C ALA A 28 -3.87 -6.61 7.90
N LEU A 29 -3.94 -5.29 7.73
CA LEU A 29 -4.71 -4.64 6.67
C LEU A 29 -4.17 -4.95 5.26
N VAL A 30 -2.85 -4.98 5.10
CA VAL A 30 -2.23 -5.33 3.81
C VAL A 30 -2.55 -6.77 3.45
N LYS A 31 -2.36 -7.71 4.38
CA LYS A 31 -2.64 -9.14 4.15
C LYS A 31 -4.12 -9.42 3.82
N SER A 32 -5.06 -8.72 4.46
CA SER A 32 -6.49 -8.91 4.17
C SER A 32 -6.89 -8.45 2.76
N ASN A 33 -6.06 -7.63 2.10
CA ASN A 33 -6.31 -7.08 0.77
C ASN A 33 -5.41 -7.70 -0.32
N ALA A 34 -4.60 -8.71 0.00
CA ALA A 34 -3.84 -9.49 -0.98
C ALA A 34 -4.79 -10.43 -1.75
N VAL A 35 -5.19 -10.02 -2.96
CA VAL A 35 -6.24 -10.67 -3.78
C VAL A 35 -5.73 -11.12 -5.14
N ALA A 36 -4.44 -10.96 -5.41
CA ALA A 36 -3.80 -11.57 -6.56
C ALA A 36 -3.85 -13.10 -6.45
N LYS A 37 -3.75 -13.79 -7.58
CA LYS A 37 -3.81 -15.27 -7.63
C LYS A 37 -2.44 -15.92 -7.38
N PHE A 38 -1.52 -15.17 -6.77
CA PHE A 38 -0.15 -15.57 -6.47
C PHE A 38 0.27 -14.90 -5.17
N ASP A 39 1.35 -15.38 -4.57
CA ASP A 39 1.87 -14.84 -3.32
C ASP A 39 2.46 -13.44 -3.54
N GLU A 40 1.83 -12.43 -2.93
CA GLU A 40 2.23 -11.04 -3.06
C GLU A 40 3.42 -10.70 -2.14
N THR A 41 4.29 -9.81 -2.60
CA THR A 41 5.39 -9.25 -1.80
C THR A 41 4.90 -8.01 -1.05
N ILE A 42 5.21 -7.92 0.25
CA ILE A 42 4.98 -6.71 1.05
C ILE A 42 6.22 -5.82 0.95
N GLU A 43 6.05 -4.60 0.48
CA GLU A 43 7.11 -3.59 0.38
C GLU A 43 6.84 -2.38 1.28
N ILE A 44 7.91 -1.72 1.71
CA ILE A 44 7.84 -0.47 2.49
C ILE A 44 8.42 0.66 1.61
N ALA A 45 7.56 1.61 1.25
CA ALA A 45 7.97 2.81 0.52
C ALA A 45 8.28 3.94 1.51
N MET A 46 9.51 4.44 1.48
CA MET A 46 9.96 5.55 2.33
C MET A 46 10.45 6.70 1.46
N ASN A 47 9.93 7.91 1.69
CA ASN A 47 10.48 9.13 1.11
C ASN A 47 11.47 9.75 2.10
N LEU A 48 12.75 9.75 1.75
CA LEU A 48 13.84 10.16 2.64
C LEU A 48 14.07 11.67 2.69
N GLY A 49 13.46 12.45 1.78
CA GLY A 49 13.56 13.91 1.80
C GLY A 49 14.94 14.50 1.47
N VAL A 50 15.85 13.71 0.89
CA VAL A 50 17.19 14.16 0.44
C VAL A 50 17.21 14.38 -1.08
N ASP A 51 18.07 15.27 -1.59
CA ASP A 51 18.30 15.39 -3.03
C ASP A 51 19.17 14.20 -3.49
N PRO A 52 18.63 13.28 -4.32
CA PRO A 52 19.36 12.09 -4.73
C PRO A 52 20.58 12.38 -5.63
N ARG A 53 20.76 13.64 -6.09
CA ARG A 53 21.90 14.04 -6.93
C ARG A 53 23.13 14.47 -6.12
N HIS A 54 22.96 14.73 -4.82
CA HIS A 54 24.00 15.20 -3.91
C HIS A 54 24.21 14.29 -2.70
N ALA A 55 23.37 13.27 -2.55
CA ALA A 55 23.41 12.28 -1.48
C ALA A 55 24.38 11.13 -1.78
#